data_AF-A0AAN7DWU6-F1
#
_entry.id   AF-A0AAN7DWU6-F1
#
_cell.length_a   1.000
_cell.length_b   1.000
_cell.length_c   1.000
_cell.angle_alpha   90.00
_cell.angle_beta   90.00
_cell.angle_gamma   90.00
#
_symmetry.space_group_name_H-M   'P 1'
#
loop_
_entity.id
_entity.type
_entity.pdbx_description
1 polymer ?
#
loop_
_entity_poly.entity_id
_entity_poly.type
_entity_poly.pdbx_seq_one_letter_code
_entity_poly.pdbx_strand_id
1 'polypeptide(L)'
;MEDRIFCGAQAIISLENPSVELGQYSMAQIWVQKGQYNGLESIQAGWAVDPVLYGDSHTRLTTYWTVDNFGNTGCFNSICPGFVQVHPRLHPGLAFSNTSVFGGQQFITDISIAQDGLSGHWWLKVDHQNIGYWPKHIFTLLTNDARYFEFGGEVYRNINKLCPLMGNGQFPSRVVKETSFFYRNAICHSSV
;
A
#
# COMPACT_ATOMS: atom_id res chain seq x y z
N MET A 1 -7.51 -13.83 27.94
CA MET A 1 -6.96 -13.49 26.63
C MET A 1 -6.07 -12.30 26.85
N GLU A 2 -4.77 -12.42 26.62
CA GLU A 2 -3.83 -11.29 26.74
C GLU A 2 -4.16 -10.24 25.69
N ASP A 3 -4.23 -8.97 26.10
CA ASP A 3 -4.40 -7.86 25.18
C ASP A 3 -3.11 -7.70 24.37
N ARG A 4 -3.16 -8.05 23.08
CA ARG A 4 -2.05 -7.87 22.14
C ARG A 4 -2.16 -6.50 21.49
N ILE A 5 -1.07 -5.75 21.50
CA ILE A 5 -0.95 -4.51 20.73
C ILE A 5 -0.44 -4.87 19.35
N PHE A 6 -1.24 -4.62 18.31
CA PHE A 6 -0.81 -4.86 16.94
C PHE A 6 -0.20 -3.58 16.35
N CYS A 7 1.06 -3.69 15.94
CA CYS A 7 1.94 -2.57 15.62
C CYS A 7 2.20 -2.40 14.12
N GLY A 8 1.69 -3.25 13.24
CA GLY A 8 1.95 -3.09 11.81
C GLY A 8 1.74 -4.33 10.96
N ALA A 9 1.96 -4.15 9.67
CA ALA A 9 1.91 -5.20 8.66
C ALA A 9 3.09 -5.09 7.70
N GLN A 10 3.46 -6.23 7.12
CA GLN A 10 4.49 -6.34 6.11
C GLN A 10 4.10 -7.40 5.10
N ALA A 11 4.35 -7.15 3.82
CA ALA A 11 4.30 -8.19 2.80
C ALA A 11 5.29 -7.86 1.69
N ILE A 12 5.74 -8.91 1.03
CA ILE A 12 6.47 -8.77 -0.20
C ILE A 12 5.51 -9.01 -1.36
N ILE A 13 5.47 -8.06 -2.28
CA ILE A 13 4.48 -7.97 -3.35
C ILE A 13 5.21 -8.14 -4.68
N SER A 14 4.68 -8.96 -5.59
CA SER A 14 5.18 -8.99 -6.97
C SER A 14 4.89 -7.65 -7.66
N LEU A 15 5.89 -7.11 -8.38
CA LEU A 15 5.77 -5.85 -9.10
C LEU A 15 5.21 -6.10 -10.50
N GLU A 16 4.03 -5.59 -10.78
CA GLU A 16 3.34 -5.79 -12.06
C GLU A 16 3.06 -4.45 -12.73
N ASN A 17 3.00 -4.44 -14.06
CA ASN A 17 2.57 -3.27 -14.84
C ASN A 17 1.35 -3.61 -15.72
N PRO A 18 0.18 -3.86 -15.11
CA PRO A 18 -1.03 -4.14 -15.88
C PRO A 18 -1.38 -2.95 -16.79
N SER A 19 -1.88 -3.27 -17.99
CA SER A 19 -2.37 -2.24 -18.91
C SER A 19 -3.63 -1.59 -18.34
N VAL A 20 -3.58 -0.27 -18.19
CA VAL A 20 -4.70 0.58 -17.76
C VAL A 20 -4.84 1.76 -18.71
N GLU A 21 -6.07 2.21 -18.91
CA GLU A 21 -6.40 3.41 -19.67
C GLU A 21 -6.67 4.61 -18.73
N LEU A 22 -6.79 5.81 -19.30
CA LEU A 22 -7.22 6.99 -18.55
C LEU A 22 -8.58 6.76 -17.87
N GLY A 23 -8.69 7.04 -16.57
CA GLY A 23 -9.91 6.75 -15.79
C GLY A 23 -10.04 5.28 -15.33
N GLN A 24 -8.94 4.55 -15.32
CA GLN A 24 -8.78 3.27 -14.64
C GLN A 24 -7.55 3.32 -13.73
N TYR A 25 -7.55 2.49 -12.69
CA TYR A 25 -6.33 2.19 -11.95
C TYR A 25 -6.29 0.71 -11.54
N SER A 26 -5.07 0.23 -11.26
CA SER A 26 -4.81 -1.08 -10.69
C SER A 26 -3.74 -0.95 -9.61
N MET A 27 -3.97 -1.56 -8.45
CA MET A 27 -3.09 -1.48 -7.29
C MET A 27 -2.88 -2.85 -6.65
N ALA A 28 -1.74 -3.02 -5.98
CA ALA A 28 -1.52 -4.08 -5.00
C ALA A 28 -0.82 -3.49 -3.78
N GLN A 29 -1.42 -3.66 -2.61
CA GLN A 29 -1.01 -2.95 -1.39
C GLN A 29 -1.34 -3.72 -0.11
N ILE A 30 -0.82 -3.20 0.99
CA ILE A 30 -1.18 -3.60 2.35
C ILE A 30 -1.96 -2.46 3.02
N TRP A 31 -2.90 -2.81 3.89
CA TRP A 31 -3.68 -1.87 4.68
C TRP A 31 -3.45 -2.10 6.16
N VAL A 32 -3.28 -1.02 6.90
CA VAL A 32 -3.28 -0.98 8.37
C VAL A 32 -4.43 -0.08 8.81
N GLN A 33 -5.38 -0.63 9.56
CA GLN A 33 -6.67 0.00 9.76
C GLN A 33 -7.20 -0.16 11.18
N LYS A 34 -7.99 0.83 11.61
CA LYS A 34 -8.77 0.77 12.85
C LYS A 34 -9.98 1.70 12.79
N GLY A 35 -11.09 1.27 13.38
CA GLY A 35 -12.36 1.99 13.35
C GLY A 35 -13.45 1.20 12.66
N GLN A 36 -14.66 1.79 12.60
CA GLN A 36 -15.83 1.20 11.96
C GLN A 36 -16.68 2.33 11.34
N TYR A 37 -17.48 1.97 10.34
CA TYR A 37 -18.37 2.90 9.64
C TYR A 37 -17.62 4.17 9.19
N ASN A 38 -18.13 5.35 9.55
CA ASN A 38 -17.57 6.64 9.13
C ASN A 38 -16.30 7.04 9.89
N GLY A 39 -15.87 6.26 10.89
CA GLY A 39 -14.67 6.54 11.69
C GLY A 39 -13.50 5.63 11.35
N LEU A 40 -13.49 4.97 10.19
CA LEU A 40 -12.35 4.13 9.78
C LEU A 40 -11.13 5.00 9.48
N GLU A 41 -10.04 4.74 10.17
CA GLU A 41 -8.71 5.24 9.82
C GLU A 41 -7.92 4.15 9.11
N SER A 42 -7.19 4.54 8.07
CA SER A 42 -6.53 3.62 7.16
C SER A 42 -5.20 4.19 6.70
N ILE A 43 -4.15 3.38 6.72
CA ILE A 43 -2.86 3.65 6.08
C ILE A 43 -2.60 2.52 5.09
N GLN A 44 -2.22 2.88 3.88
CA GLN A 44 -2.09 1.97 2.75
C GLN A 44 -0.77 2.23 2.04
N ALA A 45 -0.07 1.17 1.65
CA ALA A 45 1.15 1.27 0.87
C ALA A 45 1.35 0.05 -0.02
N GLY A 46 1.87 0.28 -1.22
CA GLY A 46 2.07 -0.76 -2.22
C GLY A 46 2.54 -0.18 -3.54
N TRP A 47 2.07 -0.76 -4.65
CA TRP A 47 2.25 -0.17 -5.97
C TRP A 47 0.91 0.13 -6.64
N ALA A 48 0.90 1.10 -7.54
CA ALA A 48 -0.24 1.43 -8.39
C ALA A 48 0.21 1.76 -9.82
N VAL A 49 -0.67 1.46 -10.77
CA VAL A 49 -0.66 2.04 -12.12
C VAL A 49 -1.95 2.88 -12.24
N ASP A 50 -1.78 4.20 -12.28
CA ASP A 50 -2.89 5.16 -12.33
C ASP A 50 -2.49 6.38 -13.19
N PRO A 51 -2.95 6.43 -14.46
CA PRO A 51 -2.63 7.54 -15.36
C PRO A 51 -3.20 8.89 -14.92
N VAL A 52 -4.27 8.91 -14.11
CA VAL A 52 -4.86 10.16 -13.62
C VAL A 52 -4.00 10.73 -12.50
N LEU A 53 -3.54 9.87 -11.58
CA LEU A 53 -2.71 10.28 -10.45
C LEU A 53 -1.27 10.63 -10.88
N TYR A 54 -0.70 9.87 -11.81
CA TYR A 54 0.74 9.93 -12.11
C TYR A 54 1.09 10.58 -13.46
N GLY A 55 0.11 10.76 -14.34
CA GLY A 55 0.33 11.30 -15.69
C GLY A 55 1.01 10.31 -16.65
N ASP A 56 1.23 9.06 -16.25
CA ASP A 56 1.76 7.97 -17.07
C ASP A 56 1.20 6.61 -16.64
N SER A 57 1.56 5.56 -17.39
CA SER A 57 1.15 4.18 -17.11
C SER A 57 2.32 3.35 -16.54
N HIS A 58 3.20 3.97 -15.75
CA HIS A 58 4.26 3.23 -15.05
C HIS A 58 3.79 2.81 -13.65
N THR A 59 4.19 1.61 -13.24
CA THR A 59 4.03 1.14 -11.86
C THR A 59 4.84 2.01 -10.92
N ARG A 60 4.17 2.62 -9.94
CA ARG A 60 4.76 3.56 -8.98
C ARG A 60 4.50 3.09 -7.55
N LEU A 61 5.47 3.34 -6.67
CA LEU A 61 5.27 3.22 -5.22
C LEU A 61 4.10 4.14 -4.86
N THR A 62 3.05 3.59 -4.26
CA THR A 62 1.84 4.33 -3.92
C THR A 62 1.61 4.26 -2.43
N THR A 63 1.07 5.33 -1.88
CA THR A 63 0.51 5.31 -0.53
C THR A 63 -0.79 6.08 -0.48
N TYR A 64 -1.67 5.68 0.44
CA TYR A 64 -2.86 6.45 0.79
C TYR A 64 -3.09 6.41 2.28
N TRP A 65 -3.63 7.48 2.85
CA TRP A 65 -4.15 7.46 4.23
C TRP A 65 -5.46 8.24 4.32
N THR A 66 -6.30 7.92 5.30
CA THR A 66 -7.54 8.64 5.63
C THR A 66 -7.88 8.43 7.11
N VAL A 67 -8.65 9.34 7.71
CA VAL A 67 -9.11 9.27 9.10
C VAL A 67 -10.64 9.30 9.26
N ASP A 68 -11.38 9.35 8.15
CA ASP A 68 -12.83 9.49 8.15
C ASP A 68 -13.50 8.60 7.08
N ASN A 69 -12.95 7.40 6.89
CA ASN A 69 -13.45 6.41 5.94
C ASN A 69 -13.60 6.98 4.52
N PHE A 70 -12.55 7.63 4.00
CA PHE A 70 -12.52 8.18 2.65
C PHE A 70 -13.58 9.27 2.40
N GLY A 71 -14.11 9.89 3.46
CA GLY A 71 -15.18 10.87 3.38
C GLY A 71 -14.69 12.23 2.88
N ASN A 72 -13.96 12.95 3.74
CA ASN A 72 -13.40 14.28 3.45
C ASN A 72 -11.89 14.32 3.62
N THR A 73 -11.34 13.42 4.44
CA THR A 73 -9.90 13.34 4.69
C THR A 73 -9.25 12.27 3.82
N GLY A 74 -7.98 12.51 3.57
CA GLY A 74 -7.08 11.52 3.04
C GLY A 74 -6.22 12.08 1.94
N CYS A 75 -5.16 11.34 1.65
CA CYS A 75 -4.13 11.84 0.77
C CYS A 75 -3.39 10.72 0.07
N PHE A 76 -3.26 10.84 -1.25
CA PHE A 76 -2.31 10.06 -2.00
C PHE A 76 -0.90 10.62 -1.83
N ASN A 77 0.06 9.71 -1.63
CA ASN A 77 1.49 9.99 -1.61
C ASN A 77 1.82 11.16 -0.68
N SER A 78 2.43 12.21 -1.23
CA SER A 78 2.74 13.46 -0.52
C SER A 78 2.13 14.67 -1.22
N ILE A 79 0.99 14.47 -1.90
CA ILE A 79 0.29 15.53 -2.64
C ILE A 79 -0.32 16.58 -1.68
N CYS A 80 -0.66 16.15 -0.48
CA CYS A 80 -1.19 16.93 0.62
C CYS A 80 -0.40 16.63 1.92
N PRO A 81 -0.47 17.51 2.93
CA PRO A 81 0.16 17.28 4.22
C PRO A 81 -0.34 15.99 4.88
N GLY A 82 0.56 15.23 5.51
CA GLY A 82 0.22 14.01 6.27
C GLY A 82 1.30 12.94 6.24
N PHE A 83 2.15 12.92 5.22
CA PHE A 83 3.33 12.07 5.15
C PHE A 83 4.61 12.91 5.19
N VAL A 84 5.58 12.53 6.03
CA VAL A 84 6.89 13.17 6.13
C VAL A 84 7.92 12.23 5.51
N GLN A 85 8.40 12.59 4.32
CA GLN A 85 9.49 11.88 3.66
C GLN A 85 10.81 12.15 4.38
N VAL A 86 11.59 11.09 4.64
CA VAL A 86 12.94 11.18 5.21
C VAL A 86 14.02 10.68 4.26
N HIS A 87 13.68 9.77 3.35
CA HIS A 87 14.65 9.23 2.41
C HIS A 87 14.95 10.27 1.32
N PRO A 88 16.23 10.52 0.97
CA PRO A 88 16.58 11.58 0.03
C PRO A 88 16.25 11.30 -1.44
N ARG A 89 15.68 10.14 -1.77
CA ARG A 89 15.58 9.63 -3.16
C ARG A 89 14.36 8.76 -3.39
N LEU A 90 14.14 7.78 -2.53
CA LEU A 90 12.94 6.96 -2.55
C LEU A 90 11.79 7.74 -1.91
N HIS A 91 10.66 7.81 -2.59
CA HIS A 91 9.49 8.54 -2.11
C HIS A 91 8.20 7.97 -2.72
N PRO A 92 7.05 8.12 -2.04
CA PRO A 92 5.75 7.82 -2.65
C PRO A 92 5.57 8.58 -3.97
N GLY A 93 5.04 7.90 -4.97
CA GLY A 93 4.94 8.34 -6.36
C GLY A 93 6.15 8.05 -7.23
N LEU A 94 7.26 7.54 -6.70
CA LEU A 94 8.43 7.15 -7.50
C LEU A 94 8.12 5.91 -8.37
N ALA A 95 8.51 5.96 -9.65
CA ALA A 95 8.36 4.82 -10.57
C ALA A 95 9.37 3.71 -10.26
N PHE A 96 8.89 2.46 -10.27
CA PHE A 96 9.77 1.31 -10.22
C PHE A 96 10.49 1.15 -11.55
N SER A 97 11.80 0.89 -11.51
CA SER A 97 12.61 0.80 -12.73
C SER A 97 12.32 -0.46 -13.55
N ASN A 98 11.87 -1.54 -12.91
CA ASN A 98 11.55 -2.81 -13.56
C ASN A 98 10.27 -3.42 -12.95
N THR A 99 9.55 -4.17 -13.77
CA THR A 99 8.39 -4.97 -13.37
C THR A 99 8.49 -6.39 -13.91
N SER A 100 7.75 -7.31 -13.30
CA SER A 100 7.70 -8.72 -13.69
C SER A 100 7.16 -8.92 -15.11
N VAL A 101 7.63 -9.99 -15.75
CA VAL A 101 7.20 -10.43 -17.08
C VAL A 101 6.63 -11.84 -16.97
N PHE A 102 5.46 -12.08 -17.56
CA PHE A 102 4.82 -13.39 -17.55
C PHE A 102 5.75 -14.49 -18.10
N GLY A 103 5.97 -15.55 -17.32
CA GLY A 103 6.89 -16.65 -17.62
C GLY A 103 8.39 -16.27 -17.56
N GLY A 104 8.70 -14.99 -17.33
CA GLY A 104 10.03 -14.40 -17.45
C GLY A 104 10.66 -13.98 -16.12
N GLN A 105 11.45 -12.91 -16.16
CA GLN A 105 12.07 -12.31 -14.98
C GLN A 105 10.99 -11.73 -14.06
N GLN A 106 11.12 -11.99 -12.75
CA GLN A 106 10.19 -11.52 -11.74
C GLN A 106 10.87 -10.46 -10.88
N PHE A 107 10.10 -9.42 -10.54
CA PHE A 107 10.50 -8.36 -9.63
C PHE A 107 9.50 -8.29 -8.49
N ILE A 108 9.99 -7.88 -7.33
CA ILE A 108 9.26 -7.87 -6.06
C ILE A 108 9.65 -6.62 -5.29
N THR A 109 8.79 -6.18 -4.38
CA THR A 109 9.10 -5.13 -3.42
C THR A 109 8.58 -5.50 -2.04
N ASP A 110 9.40 -5.29 -1.00
CA ASP A 110 9.03 -5.50 0.40
C ASP A 110 8.44 -4.21 0.97
N ILE A 111 7.15 -4.25 1.32
CA ILE A 111 6.44 -3.11 1.90
C ILE A 111 6.13 -3.40 3.36
N SER A 112 6.51 -2.48 4.24
CA SER A 112 6.18 -2.54 5.66
C SER A 112 5.61 -1.21 6.16
N ILE A 113 4.51 -1.31 6.88
CA ILE A 113 3.94 -0.23 7.68
C ILE A 113 4.00 -0.65 9.14
N ALA A 114 4.76 0.06 9.96
CA ALA A 114 4.91 -0.27 11.37
C ALA A 114 4.92 0.98 12.25
N GLN A 115 4.22 0.93 13.38
CA GLN A 115 4.26 1.98 14.37
C GLN A 115 5.56 1.91 15.16
N ASP A 116 6.23 3.05 15.29
CA ASP A 116 7.38 3.19 16.17
C ASP A 116 6.93 3.30 17.63
N GLY A 117 7.44 2.42 18.50
CA GLY A 117 7.04 2.37 19.91
C GLY A 117 7.47 3.60 20.73
N LEU A 118 8.41 4.41 20.24
CA LEU A 118 8.88 5.61 20.93
C LEU A 118 8.10 6.87 20.53
N SER A 119 8.06 7.19 19.24
CA SER A 119 7.36 8.38 18.71
C SER A 119 5.87 8.15 18.46
N GLY A 120 5.44 6.90 18.34
CA GLY A 120 4.10 6.50 17.90
C GLY A 120 3.78 6.86 16.45
N HIS A 121 4.76 7.31 15.66
CA HIS A 121 4.59 7.54 14.23
C HIS A 121 4.48 6.22 13.48
N TRP A 122 3.68 6.21 12.42
CA TRP A 122 3.59 5.06 11.52
C TRP A 122 4.63 5.20 10.43
N TRP A 123 5.59 4.28 10.38
CA TRP A 123 6.69 4.30 9.43
C TRP A 123 6.39 3.45 8.22
N LEU A 124 6.70 4.00 7.04
CA LEU A 124 6.79 3.27 5.80
C LEU A 124 8.24 2.83 5.57
N LYS A 125 8.43 1.53 5.38
CA LYS A 125 9.67 0.97 4.85
C LYS A 125 9.40 0.29 3.51
N VAL A 126 10.31 0.50 2.57
CA VAL A 126 10.31 -0.16 1.26
C VAL A 126 11.68 -0.77 1.04
N ASP A 127 11.73 -2.06 0.74
CA ASP A 127 12.96 -2.83 0.56
C ASP A 127 13.95 -2.60 1.72
N HIS A 128 13.42 -2.69 2.94
CA HIS A 128 14.11 -2.47 4.22
C HIS A 128 14.68 -1.07 4.46
N GLN A 129 14.35 -0.08 3.62
CA GLN A 129 14.76 1.31 3.78
C GLN A 129 13.62 2.16 4.33
N ASN A 130 13.91 3.01 5.32
CA ASN A 130 12.94 3.96 5.85
C ASN A 130 12.65 5.04 4.80
N ILE A 131 11.41 5.10 4.32
CA ILE A 131 10.98 6.08 3.32
C ILE A 131 10.51 7.37 3.97
N GLY A 132 9.71 7.22 5.02
CA GLY A 132 9.06 8.31 5.73
C GLY A 132 8.04 7.79 6.72
N TYR A 133 7.25 8.69 7.29
CA TYR A 133 6.27 8.35 8.29
C TYR A 133 5.01 9.23 8.23
N TRP A 134 3.91 8.69 8.72
CA TRP A 134 2.71 9.45 9.06
C TRP A 134 2.79 9.87 10.53
N PRO A 135 2.74 11.18 10.84
CA PRO A 135 2.80 11.65 12.22
C PRO A 135 1.61 11.13 13.04
N LYS A 136 1.88 10.65 14.26
CA LYS A 136 0.86 10.13 15.19
C LYS A 136 -0.37 11.02 15.32
N HIS A 137 -0.17 12.34 15.39
CA HIS A 137 -1.21 13.31 15.71
C HIS A 137 -2.27 13.52 14.62
N ILE A 138 -2.05 13.01 13.40
CA ILE A 138 -3.09 13.06 12.37
C ILE A 138 -4.17 12.00 12.60
N PHE A 139 -3.86 10.97 13.40
CA PHE A 139 -4.76 9.86 13.73
C PHE A 139 -5.36 10.02 15.13
N THR A 140 -6.55 9.48 15.31
CA THR A 140 -7.25 9.38 16.58
C THR A 140 -7.36 7.91 17.05
N LEU A 141 -7.64 6.99 16.13
CA LEU A 141 -7.84 5.57 16.43
C LEU A 141 -6.55 4.75 16.28
N LEU A 142 -5.76 5.01 15.23
CA LEU A 142 -4.44 4.40 14.98
C LEU A 142 -3.33 4.96 15.90
N THR A 143 -3.69 5.68 16.95
CA THR A 143 -2.78 6.34 17.88
C THR A 143 -1.83 5.37 18.60
N ASN A 144 -2.27 4.14 18.91
CA ASN A 144 -1.51 3.18 19.73
C ASN A 144 -1.44 1.75 19.15
N ASP A 145 -2.35 1.40 18.25
CA ASP A 145 -2.50 0.06 17.70
C ASP A 145 -3.42 0.10 16.47
N ALA A 146 -3.33 -0.95 15.67
CA ALA A 146 -4.28 -1.24 14.59
C ALA A 146 -5.07 -2.52 14.89
N ARG A 147 -6.17 -2.72 14.18
CA ARG A 147 -7.08 -3.86 14.41
C ARG A 147 -7.38 -4.67 13.16
N TYR A 148 -7.36 -4.04 11.99
CA TYR A 148 -7.59 -4.68 10.70
C TYR A 148 -6.33 -4.54 9.85
N PHE A 149 -5.95 -5.66 9.23
CA PHE A 149 -4.79 -5.77 8.36
C PHE A 149 -5.23 -6.50 7.10
N GLU A 150 -5.04 -5.85 5.95
CA GLU A 150 -5.46 -6.41 4.66
C GLU A 150 -4.26 -6.47 3.72
N PHE A 151 -4.29 -7.45 2.82
CA PHE A 151 -3.27 -7.71 1.81
C PHE A 151 -4.00 -8.08 0.52
N GLY A 152 -3.76 -7.35 -0.56
CA GLY A 152 -4.56 -7.56 -1.76
C GLY A 152 -4.42 -6.48 -2.81
N GLY A 153 -5.20 -6.64 -3.87
CA GLY A 153 -5.27 -5.69 -4.98
C GLY A 153 -6.61 -5.01 -5.08
N GLU A 154 -6.60 -3.80 -5.64
CA GLU A 154 -7.79 -3.03 -5.96
C GLU A 154 -7.72 -2.59 -7.42
N VAL A 155 -8.86 -2.66 -8.11
CA VAL A 155 -9.01 -2.12 -9.46
C VAL A 155 -10.20 -1.18 -9.52
N TYR A 156 -10.08 -0.14 -10.31
CA TYR A 156 -11.16 0.81 -10.56
C TYR A 156 -11.31 1.09 -12.04
N ARG A 157 -12.54 1.44 -12.41
CA ARG A 157 -12.88 1.95 -13.74
C ARG A 157 -14.00 2.97 -13.63
N ASN A 158 -13.95 3.97 -14.52
CA ASN A 158 -15.14 4.74 -14.85
C ASN A 158 -16.26 3.83 -15.40
N ILE A 159 -17.52 4.23 -15.18
CA ILE A 159 -18.74 3.42 -15.49
C ILE A 159 -18.74 2.87 -16.93
N ASN A 160 -18.23 3.63 -17.90
CA ASN A 160 -18.28 3.29 -19.32
C ASN A 160 -17.04 2.52 -19.84
N LYS A 161 -16.17 2.04 -18.95
CA LYS A 161 -14.95 1.32 -19.32
C LYS A 161 -15.01 -0.15 -18.94
N LEU A 162 -14.15 -0.98 -19.53
CA LEU A 162 -13.94 -2.36 -19.08
C LEU A 162 -13.19 -2.36 -17.74
N CYS A 163 -13.26 -3.44 -16.97
CA CYS A 163 -12.40 -3.57 -15.78
C CYS A 163 -10.95 -3.66 -16.25
N PRO A 164 -10.01 -2.91 -15.65
CA PRO A 164 -8.60 -3.12 -15.93
C PRO A 164 -8.13 -4.46 -15.35
N LEU A 165 -6.95 -4.89 -15.77
CA LEU A 165 -6.31 -6.08 -15.26
C LEU A 165 -5.80 -5.84 -13.81
N MET A 166 -5.96 -6.85 -12.95
CA MET A 166 -5.36 -6.88 -11.60
C MET A 166 -4.10 -7.76 -11.63
N GLY A 167 -3.06 -7.35 -10.91
CA GLY A 167 -1.77 -8.06 -10.92
C GLY A 167 -1.21 -8.13 -12.34
N ASN A 168 -0.86 -9.33 -12.79
CA ASN A 168 -0.38 -9.59 -14.15
C ASN A 168 -1.50 -9.87 -15.17
N GLY A 169 -2.77 -9.77 -14.75
CA GLY A 169 -3.94 -10.01 -15.60
C GLY A 169 -4.25 -11.48 -15.89
N GLN A 170 -3.58 -12.42 -15.21
CA GLN A 170 -3.78 -13.86 -15.37
C GLN A 170 -4.42 -14.46 -14.12
N PHE A 171 -5.14 -15.58 -14.30
CA PHE A 171 -5.61 -16.37 -13.17
C PHE A 171 -4.45 -16.98 -12.39
N PRO A 172 -4.62 -17.21 -11.06
CA PRO A 172 -3.58 -17.82 -10.25
C PRO A 172 -3.09 -19.16 -10.80
N SER A 173 -1.77 -19.30 -10.87
CA SER A 173 -1.05 -20.49 -11.33
C SER A 173 -0.19 -21.04 -10.18
N ARG A 174 0.15 -22.33 -10.23
CA ARG A 174 1.17 -22.90 -9.31
C ARG A 174 2.59 -22.48 -9.69
N VAL A 175 2.78 -21.92 -10.89
CA VAL A 175 4.06 -21.42 -11.38
C VAL A 175 4.20 -19.95 -10.97
N VAL A 176 5.12 -19.68 -10.04
CA VAL A 176 5.36 -18.33 -9.50
C VAL A 176 5.61 -17.29 -10.59
N LYS A 177 6.26 -17.68 -11.70
CA LYS A 177 6.56 -16.76 -12.82
C LYS A 177 5.34 -16.40 -13.69
N GLU A 178 4.22 -17.08 -13.49
CA GLU A 178 2.99 -16.91 -14.29
C GLU A 178 1.86 -16.27 -13.46
N THR A 179 2.13 -15.89 -12.21
CA THR A 179 1.11 -15.39 -11.29
C THR A 179 1.64 -14.20 -10.49
N SER A 180 0.74 -13.31 -10.09
CA SER A 180 1.04 -12.27 -9.13
C SER A 180 0.76 -12.74 -7.71
N PHE A 181 1.54 -12.27 -6.75
CA PHE A 181 1.49 -12.83 -5.40
C PHE A 181 1.87 -11.81 -4.33
N PHE A 182 1.31 -12.08 -3.15
CA PHE A 182 1.79 -11.58 -1.87
C PHE A 182 2.48 -12.74 -1.15
N TYR A 183 3.67 -12.51 -0.61
CA TYR A 183 4.40 -13.54 0.11
C TYR A 183 5.07 -12.98 1.36
N ARG A 184 5.31 -13.87 2.34
CA ARG A 184 5.81 -13.51 3.68
C ARG A 184 4.96 -12.44 4.37
N ASN A 185 3.64 -12.53 4.21
CA ASN A 185 2.70 -11.65 4.89
C ASN A 185 2.86 -11.82 6.40
N ALA A 186 3.07 -10.71 7.10
CA ALA A 186 3.32 -10.68 8.53
C ALA A 186 2.53 -9.54 9.18
N ILE A 187 2.10 -9.78 10.41
CA ILE A 187 1.49 -8.78 11.28
C ILE A 187 2.38 -8.66 12.52
N CYS A 188 2.83 -7.45 12.81
CA CYS A 188 3.60 -7.12 14.01
C CYS A 188 2.66 -7.05 15.21
N HIS A 189 3.03 -7.70 16.32
CA HIS A 189 2.39 -7.48 17.61
C HIS A 189 3.39 -7.52 18.75
N SER A 190 3.08 -6.84 19.85
CA SER A 190 3.75 -6.99 21.13
C SER A 190 2.80 -7.56 22.18
N SER A 191 3.32 -8.46 23.01
CA SER A 191 2.68 -8.86 24.27
C SER A 191 2.90 -7.73 25.29
N VAL A 192 1.83 -7.27 25.92
CA VAL A 192 1.87 -6.32 27.05
C VAL A 192 2.18 -7.07 28.33
#